data_AF-A0A1I2FIZ7-F1
#
_entry.id   AF-A0A1I2FIZ7-F1
#
_cell.length_a   1.000
_cell.length_b   1.000
_cell.length_c   1.000
_cell.angle_alpha   90.00
_cell.angle_beta   90.00
_cell.angle_gamma   90.00
#
_symmetry.space_group_name_H-M   'P 1'
#
loop_
_entity.id
_entity.type
_entity.pdbx_description
1 polymer ?
#
loop_
_entity_poly.entity_id
_entity_poly.type
_entity_poly.pdbx_seq_one_letter_code
_entity_poly.pdbx_strand_id
1 'polypeptide(L)'
;MNLSDMLGYADIQQLSRIASVYQCECNGHSKNDLIQSILSTVSRKDVFEAQISSMKLDEMRFLNSLLFESRDSFSLEELIARVQQSKFGEVEPPAEEPPQKKTKRTTKKKKAEAEVPKETGPREMISRFKHQGWLFNGVTGVNRYMFQVPQDLRTRFRDTLRKKFAAELHFTDEPQMYRDEQLLVQEDIYQLLHYIYHNEVQLSADGSMYKRFSGQILEKLAISEEFPAKGEWRFGYGRHFHHYPNRMSLLYDYCSYMKYFTDNNLVLTLSTSGEERLRSKPANEMEQLYKFWLKLYKGPISNVHALVHWMNSLAEQWVTVDSLRKVLIPFIKPFYYDTADKVLDVRLIGIMVHLGMLRIGEHQEHGTVVRMTKLGRALIAGVSLEDQDRMFLY
;
A
#
# COMPACT_ATOMS: atom_id res chain seq x y z
N MET A 1 10.86 14.98 14.98
CA MET A 1 10.72 16.39 15.38
C MET A 1 9.28 16.81 15.15
N ASN A 2 8.71 17.58 16.08
CA ASN A 2 7.35 18.08 15.99
C ASN A 2 7.30 19.41 15.21
N LEU A 3 6.10 19.90 14.91
CA LEU A 3 5.89 21.14 14.18
C LEU A 3 6.53 22.32 14.90
N SER A 4 6.43 22.38 16.23
CA SER A 4 7.05 23.41 17.06
C SER A 4 8.56 23.50 16.83
N ASP A 5 9.24 22.36 16.79
CA ASP A 5 10.69 22.28 16.60
C ASP A 5 11.04 22.78 15.19
N MET A 6 10.32 22.30 14.18
CA MET A 6 10.55 22.65 12.78
C MET A 6 10.34 24.15 12.51
N LEU A 7 9.30 24.75 13.09
CA LEU A 7 9.06 26.19 13.00
C LEU A 7 10.18 27.00 13.68
N GLY A 8 10.75 26.48 14.76
CA GLY A 8 11.92 27.06 15.42
C GLY A 8 13.14 27.17 14.50
N TYR A 9 13.36 26.18 13.62
CA TYR A 9 14.47 26.18 12.67
C TYR A 9 14.17 26.86 11.33
N ALA A 10 12.90 27.06 10.99
CA ALA A 10 12.49 27.72 9.75
C ALA A 10 12.95 29.19 9.70
N ASP A 11 13.26 29.67 8.50
CA ASP A 11 13.55 31.08 8.27
C ASP A 11 12.28 31.94 8.29
N ILE A 12 12.45 33.26 8.46
CA ILE A 12 11.33 34.19 8.57
C ILE A 12 10.48 34.26 7.28
N GLN A 13 11.07 33.98 6.12
CA GLN A 13 10.34 34.00 4.85
C GLN A 13 9.41 32.80 4.73
N GLN A 14 9.88 31.61 5.14
CA GLN A 14 9.08 30.40 5.21
C GLN A 14 7.96 30.58 6.23
N LEU A 15 8.25 31.11 7.41
CA LEU A 15 7.23 31.38 8.43
C LEU A 15 6.18 32.39 7.93
N SER A 16 6.59 33.47 7.29
CA SER A 16 5.66 34.47 6.72
C SER A 16 4.74 33.87 5.64
N ARG A 17 5.27 32.96 4.81
CA ARG A 17 4.48 32.22 3.81
C ARG A 17 3.45 31.31 4.47
N ILE A 18 3.84 30.58 5.52
CA ILE A 18 2.93 29.72 6.28
C ILE A 18 1.83 30.56 6.93
N ALA A 19 2.20 31.61 7.65
CA ALA A 19 1.25 32.54 8.26
C ALA A 19 0.26 33.13 7.25
N SER A 20 0.74 33.49 6.05
CA SER A 20 -0.12 33.99 4.96
C SER A 20 -1.13 32.96 4.46
N VAL A 21 -0.74 31.68 4.35
CA VAL A 21 -1.66 30.60 3.93
C VAL A 21 -2.79 30.40 4.95
N TYR A 22 -2.47 30.47 6.24
CA TYR A 22 -3.47 30.34 7.31
C TYR A 22 -4.16 31.65 7.68
N GLN A 23 -3.83 32.75 6.99
CA GLN A 23 -4.35 34.10 7.29
C GLN A 23 -4.17 34.49 8.76
N CYS A 24 -3.03 34.14 9.35
CA CYS A 24 -2.68 34.43 10.73
C CYS A 24 -2.59 35.95 10.98
N GLU A 25 -3.30 36.46 11.98
CA GLU A 25 -3.09 37.82 12.48
C GLU A 25 -1.79 37.87 13.29
N CYS A 26 -0.72 38.42 12.70
CA CYS A 26 0.59 38.51 13.35
C CYS A 26 1.47 39.60 12.74
N ASN A 27 2.50 40.01 13.48
CA ASN A 27 3.55 40.89 12.97
C ASN A 27 4.56 40.08 12.14
N GLY A 28 4.57 40.27 10.82
CA GLY A 28 5.46 39.55 9.89
C GLY A 28 6.96 39.76 10.09
N HIS A 29 7.38 40.66 10.97
CA HIS A 29 8.79 40.92 11.28
C HIS A 29 9.29 40.21 12.55
N SER A 30 8.40 39.66 13.38
CA SER A 30 8.76 38.96 14.61
C SER A 30 8.66 37.45 14.39
N LYS A 31 9.81 36.77 14.43
CA LYS A 31 9.87 35.31 14.28
C LYS A 31 9.05 34.61 15.37
N ASN A 32 9.13 35.07 16.61
CA ASN A 32 8.37 34.46 17.71
C ASN A 32 6.87 34.66 17.53
N ASP A 33 6.41 35.85 17.14
CA ASP A 33 4.98 36.10 16.92
C ASP A 33 4.43 35.26 15.76
N LEU A 34 5.21 35.12 14.68
CA LEU A 34 4.86 34.23 13.57
C LEU A 34 4.72 32.77 14.03
N ILE A 35 5.70 32.25 14.78
CA ILE A 35 5.65 30.86 15.27
C ILE A 35 4.43 30.65 16.16
N GLN A 36 4.16 31.54 17.12
CA GLN A 36 3.03 31.41 18.04
C GLN A 36 1.69 31.50 17.31
N SER A 37 1.54 32.44 16.37
CA SER A 37 0.30 32.61 15.60
C SER A 37 0.04 31.43 14.64
N ILE A 38 1.10 30.87 14.04
CA ILE A 38 1.00 29.64 13.23
C ILE A 38 0.61 28.45 14.12
N LEU A 39 1.29 28.24 15.26
CA LEU A 39 0.99 27.12 16.14
C LEU A 39 -0.44 27.19 16.69
N SER A 40 -0.89 28.36 17.13
CA SER A 40 -2.25 28.53 17.64
C SER A 40 -3.31 28.28 16.56
N THR A 41 -3.08 28.76 15.34
CA THR A 41 -4.03 28.63 14.22
C THR A 41 -4.04 27.21 13.66
N VAL A 42 -2.89 26.62 13.38
CA VAL A 42 -2.78 25.26 12.83
C VAL A 42 -3.29 24.24 13.84
N SER A 43 -3.08 24.44 15.14
CA SER A 43 -3.56 23.52 16.19
C SER A 43 -5.09 23.44 16.29
N ARG A 44 -5.83 24.41 15.74
CA ARG A 44 -7.29 24.39 15.72
C ARG A 44 -7.84 23.28 14.82
N LYS A 45 -8.78 22.50 15.36
CA LYS A 45 -9.35 21.32 14.68
C LYS A 45 -10.09 21.67 13.38
N ASP A 46 -10.94 22.70 13.44
CA ASP A 46 -11.73 23.20 12.32
C ASP A 46 -10.87 23.67 11.15
N VAL A 47 -9.79 24.42 11.44
CA VAL A 47 -8.85 24.92 10.43
C VAL A 47 -8.17 23.75 9.70
N PHE A 48 -7.72 22.76 10.45
CA PHE A 48 -7.02 21.60 9.89
C PHE A 48 -7.95 20.70 9.06
N GLU A 49 -9.16 20.45 9.55
CA GLU A 49 -10.20 19.69 8.82
C GLU A 49 -10.62 20.40 7.52
N ALA A 50 -10.75 21.73 7.55
CA ALA A 50 -11.04 22.53 6.36
C ALA A 50 -9.93 22.42 5.31
N GLN A 51 -8.65 22.46 5.72
CA GLN A 51 -7.51 22.27 4.81
C GLN A 51 -7.48 20.87 4.20
N ILE A 52 -7.81 19.83 4.96
CA ILE A 52 -7.88 18.47 4.43
C ILE A 52 -9.04 18.31 3.43
N SER A 53 -10.14 18.98 3.70
CA SER A 53 -11.34 18.91 2.86
C SER A 53 -11.20 19.69 1.55
N SER A 54 -10.37 20.74 1.53
CA SER A 54 -10.09 21.53 0.33
C SER A 54 -9.01 20.95 -0.58
N MET A 55 -8.28 19.92 -0.13
CA MET A 55 -7.25 19.26 -0.93
C MET A 55 -7.84 18.56 -2.16
N LYS A 56 -7.13 18.67 -3.28
CA LYS A 56 -7.40 17.86 -4.47
C LYS A 56 -7.01 16.40 -4.21
N LEU A 57 -7.57 15.48 -5.00
CA LEU A 57 -7.33 14.06 -4.82
C LEU A 57 -5.86 13.66 -5.05
N ASP A 58 -5.17 14.30 -6.00
CA ASP A 58 -3.75 14.09 -6.28
C ASP A 58 -2.85 14.57 -5.11
N GLU A 59 -3.22 15.67 -4.45
CA GLU A 59 -2.59 16.14 -3.21
C GLU A 59 -2.84 15.17 -2.06
N MET A 60 -4.06 14.67 -1.92
CA MET A 60 -4.41 13.71 -0.88
C MET A 60 -3.66 12.37 -1.06
N ARG A 61 -3.50 11.92 -2.31
CA ARG A 61 -2.66 10.75 -2.65
C ARG A 61 -1.18 11.00 -2.35
N PHE A 62 -0.67 12.19 -2.68
CA PHE A 62 0.71 12.56 -2.36
C PHE A 62 0.92 12.57 -0.84
N LEU A 63 0.03 13.22 -0.08
CA LEU A 63 0.04 13.19 1.38
C LEU A 63 0.04 11.75 1.90
N ASN A 64 -0.87 10.91 1.41
CA ASN A 64 -0.98 9.50 1.81
C ASN A 64 0.34 8.74 1.63
N SER A 65 1.11 9.02 0.57
CA SER A 65 2.43 8.41 0.32
C SER A 65 3.51 8.80 1.33
N LEU A 66 3.28 9.85 2.13
CA LEU A 66 4.18 10.33 3.18
C LEU A 66 3.73 9.92 4.59
N LEU A 67 2.45 9.55 4.76
CA LEU A 67 1.87 9.34 6.07
C LEU A 67 2.37 8.09 6.77
N PHE A 68 2.54 6.96 6.06
CA PHE A 68 2.87 5.67 6.68
C PHE A 68 4.31 5.21 6.44
N GLU A 69 5.19 6.12 6.04
CA GLU A 69 6.61 5.81 5.83
C GLU A 69 7.35 5.73 7.18
N SER A 70 8.28 4.77 7.31
CA SER A 70 9.13 4.65 8.50
C SER A 70 10.29 5.66 8.51
N ARG A 71 10.65 6.19 7.34
CA ARG A 71 11.66 7.24 7.17
C ARG A 71 11.07 8.62 7.44
N ASP A 72 11.86 9.45 8.11
CA ASP A 72 11.49 10.82 8.47
C ASP A 72 12.05 11.87 7.51
N SER A 73 12.91 11.47 6.57
CA SER A 73 13.55 12.36 5.61
C SER A 73 13.46 11.84 4.17
N PHE A 74 13.27 12.77 3.22
CA PHE A 74 13.08 12.50 1.79
C PHE A 74 13.98 13.39 0.94
N SER A 75 14.57 12.87 -0.14
CA SER A 75 15.27 13.73 -1.11
C SER A 75 14.27 14.46 -2.01
N LEU A 76 14.73 15.49 -2.74
CA LEU A 76 13.87 16.18 -3.70
C LEU A 76 13.40 15.24 -4.83
N GLU A 77 14.30 14.39 -5.31
CA GLU A 77 14.02 13.40 -6.36
C GLU A 77 12.98 12.39 -5.88
N GLU A 78 13.09 11.96 -4.62
CA GLU A 78 12.14 11.05 -3.99
C GLU A 78 10.74 11.66 -3.88
N LEU A 79 10.65 12.94 -3.53
CA LEU A 79 9.38 13.65 -3.49
C LEU A 79 8.81 13.88 -4.89
N ILE A 80 9.63 14.23 -5.88
CA ILE A 80 9.20 14.37 -7.27
C ILE A 80 8.62 13.05 -7.78
N ALA A 81 9.29 11.93 -7.52
CA ALA A 81 8.81 10.61 -7.90
C ALA A 81 7.47 10.28 -7.21
N ARG A 82 7.31 10.57 -5.92
CA ARG A 82 6.03 10.37 -5.20
C ARG A 82 4.89 11.23 -5.76
N VAL A 83 5.15 12.50 -6.09
CA VAL A 83 4.14 13.36 -6.73
C VAL A 83 3.77 12.84 -8.12
N GLN A 84 4.73 12.36 -8.90
CA GLN A 84 4.43 11.75 -10.20
C GLN A 84 3.59 10.47 -10.05
N GLN A 85 3.84 9.68 -8.99
CA GLN A 85 3.04 8.49 -8.69
C GLN A 85 1.62 8.81 -8.19
N SER A 86 1.42 9.96 -7.53
CA SER A 86 0.11 10.40 -7.04
C SER A 86 -0.81 10.94 -8.16
N LYS A 87 -0.20 11.43 -9.24
CA LYS A 87 -0.88 11.69 -10.50
C LYS A 87 -1.21 10.37 -11.18
N PHE A 88 -2.40 9.84 -10.90
CA PHE A 88 -2.96 8.77 -11.72
C PHE A 88 -3.32 9.46 -13.02
N GLY A 89 -2.47 9.34 -14.04
CA GLY A 89 -2.74 9.91 -15.35
C GLY A 89 -4.15 9.52 -15.78
N GLU A 90 -4.84 10.41 -16.49
CA GLU A 90 -6.02 10.00 -17.23
C GLU A 90 -5.63 8.77 -18.03
N VAL A 91 -6.38 7.68 -17.83
CA VAL A 91 -6.07 6.39 -18.44
C VAL A 91 -6.07 6.60 -19.94
N GLU A 92 -4.89 6.70 -20.56
CA GLU A 92 -4.81 6.53 -22.01
C GLU A 92 -5.37 5.13 -22.29
N PRO A 93 -6.46 5.01 -23.05
CA PRO A 93 -6.97 3.70 -23.42
C PRO A 93 -5.85 2.91 -24.11
N PRO A 94 -5.80 1.58 -23.93
CA PRO A 94 -4.73 0.76 -24.47
C PRO A 94 -4.59 1.04 -25.96
N ALA A 95 -3.36 1.38 -26.36
CA ALA A 95 -3.02 1.70 -27.74
C ALA A 95 -3.53 0.61 -28.68
N GLU A 96 -4.56 0.92 -29.45
CA GLU A 96 -4.96 0.14 -30.61
C GLU A 96 -3.77 0.07 -31.59
N GLU A 97 -3.62 -1.09 -32.21
CA GLU A 97 -2.52 -1.51 -33.07
C GLU A 97 -2.11 -0.44 -34.10
N PRO A 98 -0.81 -0.32 -34.43
CA PRO A 98 -0.35 0.73 -35.34
C PRO A 98 -0.88 0.51 -36.77
N PRO A 99 -1.58 1.49 -37.38
CA PRO A 99 -1.84 1.45 -38.81
C PRO A 99 -0.58 1.82 -39.59
N GLN A 100 -0.41 1.12 -40.70
CA GLN A 100 0.72 1.22 -41.62
C GLN A 100 0.86 2.61 -42.28
N LYS A 101 2.13 2.93 -42.59
CA LYS A 101 2.70 4.10 -43.29
C LYS A 101 1.80 4.78 -44.34
N LYS A 102 1.86 6.12 -44.40
CA LYS A 102 2.04 6.94 -45.63
C LYS A 102 2.39 8.43 -45.38
N THR A 103 3.57 8.80 -45.85
CA THR A 103 4.02 10.07 -46.51
C THR A 103 3.60 11.49 -46.06
N LYS A 104 4.64 12.33 -45.95
CA LYS A 104 4.73 13.79 -45.74
C LYS A 104 3.80 14.66 -46.60
N ARG A 105 3.20 15.73 -46.01
CA ARG A 105 3.31 17.12 -46.51
C ARG A 105 2.77 18.17 -45.52
N THR A 106 3.44 19.32 -45.51
CA THR A 106 3.29 20.54 -44.70
C THR A 106 2.03 21.37 -45.02
N THR A 107 1.34 21.95 -44.03
CA THR A 107 0.88 23.36 -44.05
C THR A 107 0.45 23.88 -42.66
N LYS A 108 0.87 25.11 -42.33
CA LYS A 108 0.42 25.95 -41.20
C LYS A 108 -1.09 26.19 -41.22
N LYS A 109 -1.76 26.06 -40.06
CA LYS A 109 -2.96 26.85 -39.75
C LYS A 109 -3.13 27.05 -38.23
N LYS A 110 -3.00 28.31 -37.81
CA LYS A 110 -3.37 28.85 -36.49
C LYS A 110 -4.83 28.51 -36.17
N LYS A 111 -5.12 27.96 -34.98
CA LYS A 111 -6.44 28.06 -34.35
C LYS A 111 -6.35 27.88 -32.83
N ALA A 112 -6.71 28.97 -32.14
CA ALA A 112 -7.13 29.14 -30.74
C ALA A 112 -6.78 28.01 -29.76
N GLU A 113 -5.75 28.24 -28.95
CA GLU A 113 -5.56 27.58 -27.66
C GLU A 113 -6.73 27.96 -26.74
N ALA A 114 -7.60 27.00 -26.47
CA ALA A 114 -8.37 26.99 -25.24
C ALA A 114 -7.36 26.75 -24.10
N GLU A 115 -7.35 27.62 -23.10
CA GLU A 115 -6.53 27.47 -21.89
C GLU A 115 -6.88 26.16 -21.19
N VAL A 116 -6.10 25.12 -21.45
CA VAL A 116 -6.00 23.95 -20.59
C VAL A 116 -5.38 24.44 -19.28
N PRO A 117 -5.98 24.18 -18.10
CA PRO A 117 -5.39 24.59 -16.83
C PRO A 117 -3.97 24.01 -16.76
N LYS A 118 -2.95 24.86 -16.63
CA LYS A 118 -1.56 24.43 -16.44
C LYS A 118 -1.53 23.36 -15.36
N GLU A 119 -1.24 22.12 -15.74
CA GLU A 119 -0.99 21.07 -14.78
C GLU A 119 0.13 21.55 -13.85
N THR A 120 -0.18 21.65 -12.56
CA THR A 120 0.82 22.12 -11.60
C THR A 120 1.95 21.09 -11.55
N GLY A 121 3.18 21.54 -11.81
CA GLY A 121 4.34 20.66 -11.90
C GLY A 121 4.66 20.00 -10.55
N PRO A 122 5.40 18.88 -10.51
CA PRO A 122 5.74 18.20 -9.24
C PRO A 122 6.39 19.13 -8.20
N ARG A 123 7.26 20.04 -8.65
CA ARG A 123 7.92 21.03 -7.79
C ARG A 123 6.95 22.04 -7.20
N GLU A 124 5.87 22.37 -7.90
CA GLU A 124 4.85 23.30 -7.40
C GLU A 124 4.00 22.66 -6.30
N MET A 125 3.67 21.37 -6.42
CA MET A 125 2.99 20.62 -5.35
C MET A 125 3.85 20.54 -4.08
N ILE A 126 5.15 20.22 -4.23
CA ILE A 126 6.11 20.21 -3.11
C ILE A 126 6.19 21.61 -2.49
N SER A 127 6.30 22.65 -3.33
CA SER A 127 6.31 24.04 -2.87
C SER A 127 5.06 24.35 -2.05
N ARG A 128 3.86 23.98 -2.51
CA ARG A 128 2.59 24.20 -1.80
C ARG A 128 2.58 23.54 -0.42
N PHE A 129 3.03 22.30 -0.30
CA PHE A 129 3.14 21.59 0.98
C PHE A 129 4.11 22.29 1.94
N LYS A 130 5.17 22.93 1.42
CA LYS A 130 6.05 23.78 2.24
C LYS A 130 5.36 25.06 2.69
N HIS A 131 4.60 25.72 1.80
CA HIS A 131 3.86 26.93 2.13
C HIS A 131 2.73 26.65 3.14
N GLN A 132 2.16 25.44 3.14
CA GLN A 132 1.18 25.00 4.14
C GLN A 132 1.83 24.61 5.48
N GLY A 133 3.15 24.58 5.58
CA GLY A 133 3.85 24.15 6.78
C GLY A 133 3.70 22.65 7.08
N TRP A 134 3.52 21.83 6.04
CA TRP A 134 3.43 20.37 6.17
C TRP A 134 4.75 19.69 5.81
N LEU A 135 5.63 20.39 5.09
CA LEU A 135 6.93 19.91 4.68
C LEU A 135 8.00 20.95 4.99
N PHE A 136 9.09 20.53 5.63
CA PHE A 136 10.21 21.39 6.02
C PHE A 136 11.52 20.86 5.44
N ASN A 137 12.50 21.75 5.30
CA ASN A 137 13.87 21.32 5.03
C ASN A 137 14.48 20.74 6.32
N GLY A 138 15.35 19.75 6.19
CA GLY A 138 16.07 19.17 7.31
C GLY A 138 17.06 20.16 7.92
N VAL A 139 17.31 19.98 9.22
CA VAL A 139 17.96 20.99 10.04
C VAL A 139 19.46 20.75 10.21
N THR A 140 19.92 19.49 10.25
CA THR A 140 21.30 19.16 10.65
C THR A 140 22.00 18.14 9.74
N GLY A 141 23.33 18.30 9.62
CA GLY A 141 24.25 17.32 9.03
C GLY A 141 23.91 16.90 7.60
N VAL A 142 23.98 15.59 7.35
CA VAL A 142 23.70 14.94 6.05
C VAL A 142 22.24 15.18 5.58
N ASN A 143 21.32 15.48 6.51
CA ASN A 143 19.90 15.69 6.22
C ASN A 143 19.54 17.14 5.85
N ARG A 144 20.49 18.09 5.81
CA ARG A 144 20.20 19.50 5.53
C ARG A 144 19.49 19.74 4.19
N TYR A 145 19.74 18.88 3.21
CA TYR A 145 19.13 18.95 1.88
C TYR A 145 17.90 18.03 1.71
N MET A 146 17.53 17.33 2.77
CA MET A 146 16.37 16.44 2.79
C MET A 146 15.14 17.20 3.27
N PHE A 147 13.96 16.69 2.95
CA PHE A 147 12.68 17.20 3.40
C PHE A 147 12.08 16.32 4.49
N GLN A 148 11.37 16.91 5.44
CA GLN A 148 10.78 16.21 6.57
C GLN A 148 9.35 16.68 6.80
N VAL A 149 8.48 15.75 7.20
CA VAL A 149 7.11 16.04 7.64
C VAL A 149 7.09 15.99 9.17
N PRO A 150 6.56 16.99 9.88
CA PRO A 150 6.48 16.97 11.34
C PRO A 150 5.68 15.75 11.84
N GLN A 151 6.17 15.12 12.91
CA GLN A 151 5.62 13.84 13.37
C GLN A 151 4.22 13.98 13.98
N ASP A 152 4.00 15.03 14.76
CA ASP A 152 2.70 15.44 15.28
C ASP A 152 1.69 15.71 14.15
N LEU A 153 2.11 16.37 13.07
CA LEU A 153 1.28 16.56 11.89
C LEU A 153 0.94 15.24 11.20
N ARG A 154 1.90 14.32 11.01
CA ARG A 154 1.62 12.98 10.45
C ARG A 154 0.53 12.27 11.23
N THR A 155 0.65 12.22 12.55
CA THR A 155 -0.36 11.60 13.42
C THR A 155 -1.72 12.27 13.23
N ARG A 156 -1.77 13.60 13.26
CA ARG A 156 -3.01 14.35 13.10
C ARG A 156 -3.67 14.18 11.73
N PHE A 157 -2.87 14.11 10.65
CA PHE A 157 -3.37 13.78 9.32
C PHE A 157 -3.99 12.38 9.28
N ARG A 158 -3.29 11.37 9.84
CA ARG A 158 -3.81 10.00 9.92
C ARG A 158 -5.14 9.97 10.67
N ASP A 159 -5.23 10.63 11.83
CA ASP A 159 -6.45 10.65 12.65
C ASP A 159 -7.62 11.36 11.95
N THR A 160 -7.33 12.47 11.27
CA THR A 160 -8.36 13.26 10.60
C THR A 160 -8.88 12.54 9.36
N LEU A 161 -7.98 11.98 8.54
CA LEU A 161 -8.37 11.15 7.39
C LEU A 161 -9.08 9.87 7.83
N ARG A 162 -8.64 9.22 8.91
CA ARG A 162 -9.33 8.06 9.49
C ARG A 162 -10.78 8.41 9.83
N LYS A 163 -11.03 9.53 10.51
CA LYS A 163 -12.39 9.98 10.85
C LYS A 163 -13.22 10.26 9.61
N LYS A 164 -12.64 10.94 8.63
CA LYS A 164 -13.32 11.21 7.34
C LYS A 164 -13.72 9.92 6.65
N PHE A 165 -12.78 8.99 6.50
CA PHE A 165 -13.02 7.68 5.91
C PHE A 165 -14.07 6.90 6.67
N ALA A 166 -13.93 6.78 8.00
CA ALA A 166 -14.88 6.05 8.83
C ALA A 166 -16.31 6.62 8.78
N ALA A 167 -16.49 7.92 8.53
CA ALA A 167 -17.80 8.53 8.35
C ALA A 167 -18.52 8.06 7.06
N GLU A 168 -17.78 7.56 6.08
CA GLU A 168 -18.33 7.01 4.82
C GLU A 168 -18.43 5.47 4.86
N LEU A 169 -17.99 4.83 5.95
CA LEU A 169 -18.01 3.37 6.10
C LEU A 169 -19.34 2.88 6.65
N HIS A 170 -19.75 1.70 6.20
CA HIS A 170 -20.89 0.97 6.73
C HIS A 170 -20.37 -0.19 7.58
N PHE A 171 -20.42 0.00 8.90
CA PHE A 171 -20.11 -1.02 9.89
C PHE A 171 -21.31 -1.92 10.12
N THR A 172 -21.05 -3.19 10.37
CA THR A 172 -22.07 -4.21 10.59
C THR A 172 -21.78 -4.98 11.87
N ASP A 173 -22.78 -5.76 12.29
CA ASP A 173 -22.56 -6.81 13.26
C ASP A 173 -21.78 -7.98 12.63
N GLU A 174 -21.47 -8.98 13.45
CA GLU A 174 -20.80 -10.19 13.00
C GLU A 174 -21.69 -10.98 12.03
N PRO A 175 -21.18 -11.35 10.83
CA PRO A 175 -21.92 -12.18 9.89
C PRO A 175 -22.15 -13.58 10.46
N GLN A 176 -23.20 -14.26 9.98
CA GLN A 176 -23.55 -15.61 10.41
C GLN A 176 -22.45 -16.64 10.12
N MET A 177 -21.76 -16.47 8.99
CA MET A 177 -20.65 -17.30 8.60
C MET A 177 -19.51 -16.42 8.07
N TYR A 178 -18.31 -16.70 8.54
CA TYR A 178 -17.09 -16.07 8.05
C TYR A 178 -15.95 -17.07 7.95
N ARG A 179 -15.01 -16.77 7.06
CA ARG A 179 -13.75 -17.46 6.87
C ARG A 179 -12.64 -16.74 7.64
N ASP A 180 -11.92 -17.50 8.46
CA ASP A 180 -10.71 -17.06 9.17
C ASP A 180 -9.59 -18.05 8.89
N GLU A 181 -8.60 -17.66 8.09
CA GLU A 181 -7.51 -18.56 7.68
C GLU A 181 -6.36 -18.61 8.70
N GLN A 182 -6.35 -17.73 9.71
CA GLN A 182 -5.38 -17.74 10.81
C GLN A 182 -3.92 -18.01 10.35
N LEU A 183 -3.31 -19.11 10.80
CA LEU A 183 -1.94 -19.51 10.49
C LEU A 183 -1.86 -20.60 9.42
N LEU A 184 -2.94 -20.88 8.69
CA LEU A 184 -2.98 -21.96 7.68
C LEU A 184 -1.91 -21.79 6.60
N VAL A 185 -1.42 -20.57 6.36
CA VAL A 185 -0.35 -20.33 5.38
C VAL A 185 0.98 -20.95 5.79
N GLN A 186 1.25 -21.06 7.08
CA GLN A 186 2.45 -21.76 7.59
C GLN A 186 2.37 -23.27 7.38
N GLU A 187 1.17 -23.82 7.52
CA GLU A 187 0.92 -25.23 7.25
C GLU A 187 1.01 -25.52 5.75
N ASP A 188 0.50 -24.62 4.91
CA ASP A 188 0.60 -24.77 3.45
C ASP A 188 2.05 -24.67 2.95
N ILE A 189 2.90 -23.86 3.59
CA ILE A 189 4.36 -23.89 3.35
C ILE A 189 4.91 -25.28 3.67
N TYR A 190 4.54 -25.86 4.82
CA TYR A 190 4.96 -27.21 5.18
C TYR A 190 4.49 -28.25 4.16
N GLN A 191 3.21 -28.22 3.76
CA GLN A 191 2.65 -29.16 2.78
C GLN A 191 3.37 -29.08 1.42
N LEU A 192 3.67 -27.86 0.95
CA LEU A 192 4.44 -27.65 -0.27
C LEU A 192 5.84 -28.27 -0.19
N LEU A 193 6.60 -27.93 0.86
CA LEU A 193 7.97 -28.44 1.04
C LEU A 193 7.97 -29.96 1.26
N HIS A 194 7.00 -30.48 2.00
CA HIS A 194 6.87 -31.91 2.31
C HIS A 194 6.56 -32.69 1.03
N TYR A 195 5.71 -32.14 0.17
CA TYR A 195 5.43 -32.72 -1.13
C TYR A 195 6.68 -32.75 -2.02
N ILE A 196 7.45 -31.65 -2.09
CA ILE A 196 8.70 -31.58 -2.86
C ILE A 196 9.75 -32.57 -2.32
N TYR A 197 9.81 -32.78 -1.01
CA TYR A 197 10.75 -33.73 -0.39
C TYR A 197 10.48 -35.19 -0.81
N HIS A 198 9.21 -35.57 -0.94
CA HIS A 198 8.81 -36.96 -1.21
C HIS A 198 8.58 -37.26 -2.69
N ASN A 199 8.57 -36.26 -3.56
CA ASN A 199 8.22 -36.43 -4.97
C ASN A 199 9.26 -35.75 -5.86
N GLU A 200 9.63 -36.40 -6.96
CA GLU A 200 10.44 -35.77 -8.00
C GLU A 200 9.55 -34.82 -8.84
N VAL A 201 9.42 -33.59 -8.36
CA VAL A 201 8.54 -32.58 -8.97
C VAL A 201 9.19 -32.01 -10.22
N GLN A 202 8.71 -32.43 -11.39
CA GLN A 202 9.23 -31.96 -12.67
C GLN A 202 8.69 -30.59 -13.06
N LEU A 203 9.58 -29.81 -13.68
CA LEU A 203 9.32 -28.48 -14.19
C LEU A 203 9.16 -28.48 -15.71
N SER A 204 8.33 -27.56 -16.17
CA SER A 204 8.17 -27.16 -17.56
C SER A 204 9.33 -26.25 -17.98
N ALA A 205 9.48 -26.04 -19.29
CA ALA A 205 10.52 -25.16 -19.85
C ALA A 205 10.44 -23.71 -19.36
N ASP A 206 9.27 -23.24 -18.93
CA ASP A 206 9.05 -21.92 -18.34
C ASP A 206 9.30 -21.86 -16.83
N GLY A 207 9.72 -22.97 -16.21
CA GLY A 207 9.97 -23.12 -14.78
C GLY A 207 8.74 -23.47 -13.94
N SER A 208 7.53 -23.54 -14.52
CA SER A 208 6.33 -23.96 -13.79
C SER A 208 6.28 -25.47 -13.58
N MET A 209 5.75 -25.94 -12.44
CA MET A 209 5.50 -27.34 -12.17
C MET A 209 4.50 -27.91 -13.18
N TYR A 210 4.72 -29.14 -13.63
CA TYR A 210 3.69 -29.80 -14.44
C TYR A 210 2.36 -29.88 -13.71
N LYS A 211 1.26 -29.71 -14.47
CA LYS A 211 -0.11 -29.59 -13.95
C LYS A 211 -0.50 -30.71 -12.97
N ARG A 212 0.03 -31.92 -13.16
CA ARG A 212 -0.18 -33.05 -12.24
C ARG A 212 0.35 -32.77 -10.82
N PHE A 213 1.54 -32.20 -10.71
CA PHE A 213 2.20 -31.93 -9.43
C PHE A 213 1.53 -30.73 -8.77
N SER A 214 1.27 -29.65 -9.53
CA SER A 214 0.55 -28.50 -8.99
C SER A 214 -0.85 -28.88 -8.51
N GLY A 215 -1.56 -29.78 -9.20
CA GLY A 215 -2.87 -30.28 -8.78
C GLY A 215 -2.80 -31.06 -7.46
N GLN A 216 -1.86 -31.99 -7.35
CA GLN A 216 -1.67 -32.79 -6.13
C GLN A 216 -1.21 -31.94 -4.93
N ILE A 217 -0.44 -30.88 -5.15
CA ILE A 217 -0.09 -29.91 -4.10
C ILE A 217 -1.34 -29.14 -3.68
N LEU A 218 -2.12 -28.63 -4.64
CA LEU A 218 -3.31 -27.83 -4.39
C LEU A 218 -4.36 -28.62 -3.58
N GLU A 219 -4.51 -29.93 -3.83
CA GLU A 219 -5.35 -30.84 -3.05
C GLU A 219 -4.90 -31.02 -1.59
N LYS A 220 -3.62 -30.73 -1.29
CA LYS A 220 -3.06 -30.81 0.07
C LYS A 220 -3.11 -29.48 0.83
N LEU A 221 -3.34 -28.36 0.15
CA LEU A 221 -3.41 -27.06 0.79
C LEU A 221 -4.71 -26.96 1.60
N ALA A 222 -4.64 -26.27 2.73
CA ALA A 222 -5.78 -26.06 3.62
C ALA A 222 -6.89 -25.23 2.97
N ILE A 223 -6.53 -24.37 1.99
CA ILE A 223 -7.46 -23.52 1.26
C ILE A 223 -7.53 -23.98 -0.19
N SER A 224 -8.72 -24.44 -0.59
CA SER A 224 -8.98 -24.80 -1.97
C SER A 224 -9.12 -23.54 -2.83
N GLU A 225 -8.32 -23.45 -3.88
CA GLU A 225 -8.47 -22.47 -4.94
C GLU A 225 -8.58 -23.20 -6.29
N GLU A 226 -9.16 -22.55 -7.29
CA GLU A 226 -9.23 -23.09 -8.65
C GLU A 226 -8.02 -22.63 -9.48
N PHE A 227 -7.54 -23.51 -10.35
CA PHE A 227 -6.55 -23.11 -11.36
C PHE A 227 -7.11 -21.99 -12.24
N PRO A 228 -6.27 -21.04 -12.66
CA PRO A 228 -6.67 -20.10 -13.70
C PRO A 228 -7.26 -20.78 -14.93
N ALA A 229 -8.36 -20.23 -15.44
CA ALA A 229 -9.00 -20.77 -16.63
C ALA A 229 -8.10 -20.59 -17.85
N LYS A 230 -8.18 -21.53 -18.81
CA LYS A 230 -7.42 -21.44 -20.06
C LYS A 230 -7.85 -20.19 -20.84
N GLY A 231 -6.90 -19.33 -21.17
CA GLY A 231 -7.17 -18.07 -21.87
C GLY A 231 -7.73 -16.97 -20.98
N GLU A 232 -7.83 -17.19 -19.66
CA GLU A 232 -8.13 -16.13 -18.71
C GLU A 232 -6.98 -15.14 -18.71
N TRP A 233 -7.27 -13.90 -19.12
CA TRP A 233 -6.35 -12.78 -19.03
C TRP A 233 -6.17 -12.39 -17.57
N ARG A 234 -5.28 -13.12 -16.91
CA ARG A 234 -4.82 -12.78 -15.58
C ARG A 234 -3.50 -12.07 -15.66
N PHE A 235 -3.37 -11.07 -14.81
CA PHE A 235 -2.11 -10.44 -14.47
C PHE A 235 -1.92 -10.65 -12.98
N GLY A 236 -0.74 -11.08 -12.52
CA GLY A 236 -0.51 -11.46 -11.14
C GLY A 236 0.87 -11.04 -10.68
N TYR A 237 1.06 -11.02 -9.37
CA TYR A 237 2.31 -10.53 -8.78
C TYR A 237 3.06 -11.74 -8.25
N GLY A 238 4.19 -12.07 -8.88
CA GLY A 238 4.90 -13.31 -8.57
C GLY A 238 5.39 -14.07 -9.79
N ARG A 239 6.08 -15.19 -9.55
CA ARG A 239 6.45 -16.15 -10.59
C ARG A 239 5.30 -17.10 -10.85
N HIS A 240 5.20 -17.56 -12.10
CA HIS A 240 4.21 -18.53 -12.58
C HIS A 240 2.77 -18.20 -12.17
N PHE A 241 2.44 -16.92 -11.97
CA PHE A 241 1.09 -16.53 -11.62
C PHE A 241 0.10 -16.94 -12.69
N HIS A 242 0.48 -17.10 -13.96
CA HIS A 242 -0.43 -17.61 -15.00
C HIS A 242 -0.78 -19.11 -14.84
N HIS A 243 -0.01 -19.86 -14.04
CA HIS A 243 -0.19 -21.29 -13.84
C HIS A 243 -0.81 -21.62 -12.50
N TYR A 244 -0.56 -20.81 -11.46
CA TYR A 244 -0.97 -21.09 -10.09
C TYR A 244 -2.06 -20.13 -9.60
N PRO A 245 -2.95 -20.59 -8.72
CA PRO A 245 -3.82 -19.72 -7.92
C PRO A 245 -3.04 -18.69 -7.08
N ASN A 246 -3.73 -17.70 -6.51
CA ASN A 246 -3.07 -16.55 -5.89
C ASN A 246 -2.26 -16.95 -4.64
N ARG A 247 -2.84 -17.77 -3.76
CA ARG A 247 -2.16 -18.25 -2.55
C ARG A 247 -0.99 -19.14 -2.93
N MET A 248 -1.20 -20.09 -3.84
CA MET A 248 -0.16 -21.01 -4.27
C MET A 248 1.02 -20.30 -4.94
N SER A 249 0.74 -19.27 -5.77
CA SER A 249 1.79 -18.42 -6.35
C SER A 249 2.61 -17.72 -5.27
N LEU A 250 1.94 -17.13 -4.27
CA LEU A 250 2.62 -16.46 -3.14
C LEU A 250 3.49 -17.44 -2.34
N LEU A 251 2.99 -18.65 -2.06
CA LEU A 251 3.72 -19.70 -1.36
C LEU A 251 4.98 -20.12 -2.13
N TYR A 252 4.84 -20.36 -3.44
CA TYR A 252 5.95 -20.72 -4.31
C TYR A 252 7.04 -19.65 -4.31
N ASP A 253 6.63 -18.38 -4.49
CA ASP A 253 7.55 -17.25 -4.51
C ASP A 253 8.24 -17.02 -3.17
N TYR A 254 7.50 -17.16 -2.06
CA TYR A 254 8.07 -17.04 -0.73
C TYR A 254 9.09 -18.15 -0.47
N CYS A 255 8.76 -19.41 -0.75
CA CYS A 255 9.67 -20.54 -0.54
C CYS A 255 10.92 -20.44 -1.43
N SER A 256 10.75 -19.97 -2.68
CA SER A 256 11.88 -19.67 -3.57
C SER A 256 12.75 -18.53 -3.03
N TYR A 257 12.13 -17.45 -2.52
CA TYR A 257 12.83 -16.31 -1.93
C TYR A 257 13.63 -16.70 -0.67
N MET A 258 13.05 -17.55 0.17
CA MET A 258 13.71 -18.12 1.35
C MET A 258 14.72 -19.24 1.01
N LYS A 259 14.85 -19.57 -0.28
CA LYS A 259 15.74 -20.61 -0.82
C LYS A 259 15.46 -21.99 -0.26
N TYR A 260 14.21 -22.31 0.09
CA TYR A 260 13.83 -23.63 0.60
C TYR A 260 13.91 -24.73 -0.45
N PHE A 261 13.88 -24.39 -1.73
CA PHE A 261 14.15 -25.30 -2.82
C PHE A 261 14.94 -24.59 -3.91
N THR A 262 15.53 -25.40 -4.80
CA THR A 262 16.22 -24.94 -6.01
C THR A 262 15.53 -25.50 -7.25
N ASP A 263 15.44 -24.68 -8.29
CA ASP A 263 14.94 -25.03 -9.62
C ASP A 263 16.11 -25.32 -10.58
N ASN A 264 16.52 -26.58 -10.72
CA ASN A 264 17.59 -26.95 -11.65
C ASN A 264 17.09 -27.06 -13.12
N ASN A 265 16.10 -26.25 -13.51
CA ASN A 265 15.39 -26.25 -14.82
C ASN A 265 14.68 -27.54 -15.22
N LEU A 266 14.83 -28.64 -14.48
CA LEU A 266 14.20 -29.93 -14.76
C LEU A 266 13.33 -30.41 -13.61
N VAL A 267 13.80 -30.21 -12.38
CA VAL A 267 13.13 -30.67 -11.16
C VAL A 267 13.30 -29.65 -10.05
N LEU A 268 12.31 -29.60 -9.14
CA LEU A 268 12.44 -28.93 -7.86
C LEU A 268 13.10 -29.89 -6.87
N THR A 269 14.12 -29.40 -6.18
CA THR A 269 14.79 -30.16 -5.13
C THR A 269 14.84 -29.31 -3.88
N LEU A 270 14.50 -29.92 -2.74
CA LEU A 270 14.57 -29.25 -1.46
C LEU A 270 16.03 -28.91 -1.12
N SER A 271 16.26 -27.71 -0.61
CA SER A 271 17.58 -27.30 -0.14
C SER A 271 17.77 -27.68 1.33
N THR A 272 18.99 -27.51 1.85
CA THR A 272 19.27 -27.68 3.29
C THR A 272 18.36 -26.79 4.17
N SER A 273 18.13 -25.52 3.78
CA SER A 273 17.24 -24.64 4.54
C SER A 273 15.78 -25.07 4.45
N GLY A 274 15.38 -25.68 3.34
CA GLY A 274 14.05 -26.29 3.20
C GLY A 274 13.86 -27.50 4.10
N GLU A 275 14.86 -28.36 4.22
CA GLU A 275 14.84 -29.49 5.17
C GLU A 275 14.78 -29.02 6.62
N GLU A 276 15.56 -28.00 6.97
CA GLU A 276 15.52 -27.38 8.30
C GLU A 276 14.12 -26.83 8.59
N ARG A 277 13.53 -26.13 7.61
CA ARG A 277 12.16 -25.62 7.73
C ARG A 277 11.12 -26.74 7.90
N LEU A 278 11.29 -27.87 7.21
CA LEU A 278 10.40 -29.02 7.37
C LEU A 278 10.44 -29.62 8.78
N ARG A 279 11.62 -29.61 9.41
CA ARG A 279 11.77 -30.10 10.79
C ARG A 279 11.21 -29.12 11.80
N SER A 280 11.41 -27.82 11.60
CA SER A 280 10.95 -26.79 12.52
C SER A 280 10.63 -25.47 11.82
N LYS A 281 9.52 -24.84 12.22
CA LYS A 281 9.13 -23.52 11.71
C LYS A 281 9.92 -22.39 12.37
N PRO A 282 10.42 -21.39 11.61
CA PRO A 282 10.97 -20.18 12.18
C PRO A 282 9.93 -19.42 13.01
N ALA A 283 10.33 -18.91 14.17
CA ALA A 283 9.45 -18.15 15.07
C ALA A 283 8.84 -16.91 14.39
N ASN A 284 9.60 -16.23 13.53
CA ASN A 284 9.20 -15.02 12.82
C ASN A 284 8.73 -15.27 11.37
N GLU A 285 8.33 -16.50 11.02
CA GLU A 285 7.93 -16.83 9.64
C GLU A 285 6.78 -15.95 9.13
N MET A 286 5.77 -15.67 9.95
CA MET A 286 4.66 -14.79 9.55
C MET A 286 5.11 -13.35 9.26
N GLU A 287 6.06 -12.84 10.06
CA GLU A 287 6.64 -11.52 9.84
C GLU A 287 7.45 -11.47 8.53
N GLN A 288 8.23 -12.53 8.28
CA GLN A 288 9.00 -12.68 7.03
C GLN A 288 8.08 -12.77 5.82
N LEU A 289 7.01 -13.56 5.90
CA LEU A 289 6.01 -13.72 4.85
C LEU A 289 5.28 -12.41 4.55
N TYR A 290 4.86 -11.68 5.59
CA TYR A 290 4.25 -10.36 5.44
C TYR A 290 5.20 -9.35 4.77
N LYS A 291 6.45 -9.27 5.24
CA LYS A 291 7.49 -8.42 4.63
C LYS A 291 7.77 -8.81 3.19
N PHE A 292 7.79 -10.11 2.89
CA PHE A 292 7.96 -10.63 1.54
C PHE A 292 6.80 -10.23 0.63
N TRP A 293 5.56 -10.40 1.07
CA TRP A 293 4.37 -9.99 0.32
C TRP A 293 4.41 -8.49 -0.01
N LEU A 294 4.66 -7.64 0.99
CA LEU A 294 4.81 -6.19 0.75
C LEU A 294 5.91 -5.89 -0.26
N LYS A 295 7.07 -6.57 -0.18
CA LYS A 295 8.18 -6.39 -1.11
C LYS A 295 7.79 -6.80 -2.53
N LEU A 296 7.12 -7.94 -2.69
CA LEU A 296 6.68 -8.46 -3.98
C LEU A 296 5.63 -7.54 -4.62
N TYR A 297 4.72 -6.98 -3.82
CA TYR A 297 3.58 -6.19 -4.29
C TYR A 297 3.89 -4.70 -4.43
N LYS A 298 5.02 -4.21 -3.88
CA LYS A 298 5.42 -2.80 -3.93
C LYS A 298 5.64 -2.25 -5.34
N GLY A 299 6.08 -3.09 -6.28
CA GLY A 299 6.22 -2.67 -7.69
C GLY A 299 4.86 -2.37 -8.33
N PRO A 300 3.93 -3.36 -8.35
CA PRO A 300 2.58 -3.19 -8.86
C PRO A 300 1.72 -2.16 -8.10
N ILE A 301 1.77 -2.19 -6.77
CA ILE A 301 0.98 -1.34 -5.87
C ILE A 301 1.96 -0.49 -5.06
N SER A 302 2.34 0.67 -5.59
CA SER A 302 3.37 1.53 -4.99
C SER A 302 3.06 1.95 -3.54
N ASN A 303 1.78 2.09 -3.20
CA ASN A 303 1.30 2.48 -1.88
C ASN A 303 0.72 1.32 -1.06
N VAL A 304 1.08 0.07 -1.36
CA VAL A 304 0.60 -1.14 -0.64
C VAL A 304 0.68 -0.99 0.88
N HIS A 305 1.79 -0.45 1.39
CA HIS A 305 1.98 -0.25 2.83
C HIS A 305 0.92 0.70 3.41
N ALA A 306 0.67 1.84 2.76
CA ALA A 306 -0.34 2.79 3.23
C ALA A 306 -1.76 2.17 3.21
N LEU A 307 -2.08 1.39 2.17
CA LEU A 307 -3.39 0.73 2.06
C LEU A 307 -3.60 -0.33 3.16
N VAL A 308 -2.57 -1.09 3.49
CA VAL A 308 -2.59 -2.07 4.59
C VAL A 308 -2.83 -1.38 5.93
N HIS A 309 -2.15 -0.25 6.18
CA HIS A 309 -2.37 0.55 7.40
C HIS A 309 -3.79 1.14 7.44
N TRP A 310 -4.34 1.59 6.31
CA TRP A 310 -5.73 2.02 6.27
C TRP A 310 -6.69 0.89 6.59
N MET A 311 -6.55 -0.27 5.93
CA MET A 311 -7.38 -1.43 6.23
C MET A 311 -7.31 -1.83 7.71
N ASN A 312 -6.13 -1.77 8.33
CA ASN A 312 -5.97 -2.01 9.77
C ASN A 312 -6.82 -1.06 10.62
N SER A 313 -6.80 0.23 10.31
CA SER A 313 -7.52 1.26 11.06
C SER A 313 -9.02 1.32 10.78
N LEU A 314 -9.44 0.90 9.59
CA LEU A 314 -10.81 1.01 9.09
C LEU A 314 -11.63 -0.27 9.26
N ALA A 315 -10.98 -1.43 9.35
CA ALA A 315 -11.63 -2.73 9.55
C ALA A 315 -11.45 -3.26 10.98
N GLU A 316 -11.42 -2.39 12.00
CA GLU A 316 -11.33 -2.84 13.40
C GLU A 316 -12.59 -3.62 13.85
N GLN A 317 -13.74 -3.18 13.33
CA GLN A 317 -15.04 -3.85 13.40
C GLN A 317 -15.38 -4.45 12.03
N TRP A 318 -16.44 -5.25 11.97
CA TRP A 318 -16.95 -5.74 10.69
C TRP A 318 -17.42 -4.56 9.84
N VAL A 319 -16.91 -4.48 8.63
CA VAL A 319 -17.17 -3.39 7.68
C VAL A 319 -17.45 -3.97 6.30
N THR A 320 -18.39 -3.38 5.57
CA THR A 320 -18.71 -3.83 4.20
C THR A 320 -17.57 -3.53 3.24
N VAL A 321 -17.28 -4.49 2.35
CA VAL A 321 -16.29 -4.31 1.28
C VAL A 321 -16.73 -3.20 0.33
N ASP A 322 -18.04 -3.03 0.07
CA ASP A 322 -18.57 -1.94 -0.75
C ASP A 322 -18.21 -0.54 -0.19
N SER A 323 -18.37 -0.33 1.12
CA SER A 323 -18.01 0.97 1.71
C SER A 323 -16.49 1.19 1.72
N LEU A 324 -15.69 0.13 1.92
CA LEU A 324 -14.24 0.21 1.79
C LEU A 324 -13.81 0.58 0.37
N ARG A 325 -14.46 0.05 -0.67
CA ARG A 325 -14.19 0.41 -2.07
C ARG A 325 -14.33 1.91 -2.30
N LYS A 326 -15.44 2.50 -1.86
CA LYS A 326 -15.72 3.94 -2.02
C LYS A 326 -14.59 4.81 -1.49
N VAL A 327 -14.04 4.42 -0.34
CA VAL A 327 -12.99 5.17 0.35
C VAL A 327 -11.58 4.89 -0.18
N LEU A 328 -11.25 3.62 -0.49
CA LEU A 328 -9.88 3.20 -0.78
C LEU A 328 -9.54 3.17 -2.27
N ILE A 329 -10.49 2.90 -3.17
CA ILE A 329 -10.27 2.91 -4.63
C ILE A 329 -9.66 4.24 -5.12
N PRO A 330 -10.08 5.41 -4.63
CA PRO A 330 -9.45 6.68 -5.00
C PRO A 330 -7.94 6.72 -4.74
N PHE A 331 -7.39 5.87 -3.87
CA PHE A 331 -5.96 5.76 -3.58
C PHE A 331 -5.26 4.62 -4.31
N ILE A 332 -5.95 3.85 -5.15
CA ILE A 332 -5.39 2.68 -5.83
C ILE A 332 -5.19 2.98 -7.31
N LYS A 333 -3.94 2.95 -7.76
CA LYS A 333 -3.62 3.10 -9.18
C LYS A 333 -3.86 1.76 -9.88
N PRO A 334 -4.63 1.71 -10.99
CA PRO A 334 -4.70 0.53 -11.83
C PRO A 334 -3.30 0.12 -12.31
N PHE A 335 -3.06 -1.17 -12.45
CA PHE A 335 -1.75 -1.69 -12.83
C PHE A 335 -1.88 -2.67 -14.00
N TYR A 336 -1.39 -2.28 -15.17
CA TYR A 336 -1.60 -3.00 -16.43
C TYR A 336 -3.09 -3.30 -16.65
N TYR A 337 -3.50 -4.56 -16.48
CA TYR A 337 -4.87 -5.04 -16.69
C TYR A 337 -5.67 -5.19 -15.39
N ASP A 338 -5.03 -5.00 -14.22
CA ASP A 338 -5.74 -4.96 -12.94
C ASP A 338 -6.39 -3.57 -12.77
N THR A 339 -7.73 -3.58 -12.74
CA THR A 339 -8.50 -2.40 -12.32
C THR A 339 -8.28 -2.12 -10.83
N ALA A 340 -8.56 -0.91 -10.38
CA ALA A 340 -8.43 -0.56 -8.96
C ALA A 340 -9.26 -1.47 -8.06
N ASP A 341 -10.46 -1.89 -8.51
CA ASP A 341 -11.27 -2.91 -7.85
C ASP A 341 -10.55 -4.26 -7.72
N LYS A 342 -10.00 -4.79 -8.81
CA LYS A 342 -9.25 -6.07 -8.77
C LYS A 342 -8.04 -5.99 -7.85
N VAL A 343 -7.34 -4.85 -7.85
CA VAL A 343 -6.24 -4.60 -6.92
C VAL A 343 -6.74 -4.66 -5.47
N LEU A 344 -7.83 -3.97 -5.15
CA LEU A 344 -8.37 -3.97 -3.79
C LEU A 344 -8.87 -5.36 -3.36
N ASP A 345 -9.73 -5.99 -4.17
CA ASP A 345 -10.43 -7.20 -3.78
C ASP A 345 -9.53 -8.42 -3.76
N VAL A 346 -8.76 -8.61 -4.84
CA VAL A 346 -8.01 -9.84 -5.07
C VAL A 346 -6.59 -9.71 -4.52
N ARG A 347 -5.93 -8.57 -4.81
CA ARG A 347 -4.49 -8.39 -4.52
C ARG A 347 -4.24 -7.87 -3.10
N LEU A 348 -5.18 -7.15 -2.52
CA LEU A 348 -5.09 -6.67 -1.14
C LEU A 348 -5.95 -7.51 -0.21
N ILE A 349 -7.28 -7.41 -0.29
CA ILE A 349 -8.19 -8.11 0.62
C ILE A 349 -7.97 -9.62 0.54
N GLY A 350 -8.01 -10.22 -0.65
CA GLY A 350 -7.83 -11.66 -0.83
C GLY A 350 -6.50 -12.18 -0.27
N ILE A 351 -5.39 -11.50 -0.56
CA ILE A 351 -4.09 -11.90 -0.02
C ILE A 351 -4.00 -11.67 1.50
N MET A 352 -4.57 -10.58 2.02
CA MET A 352 -4.60 -10.34 3.46
C MET A 352 -5.46 -11.37 4.21
N VAL A 353 -6.52 -11.89 3.59
CA VAL A 353 -7.24 -13.06 4.12
C VAL A 353 -6.33 -14.29 4.09
N HIS A 354 -5.59 -14.53 3.00
CA HIS A 354 -4.64 -15.64 2.91
C HIS A 354 -3.50 -15.59 3.93
N LEU A 355 -3.05 -14.39 4.28
CA LEU A 355 -2.06 -14.16 5.33
C LEU A 355 -2.65 -14.22 6.75
N GLY A 356 -3.95 -14.48 6.89
CA GLY A 356 -4.65 -14.50 8.19
C GLY A 356 -4.80 -13.12 8.83
N MET A 357 -4.54 -12.05 8.07
CA MET A 357 -4.66 -10.66 8.55
C MET A 357 -6.12 -10.20 8.58
N LEU A 358 -6.95 -10.71 7.66
CA LEU A 358 -8.37 -10.43 7.59
C LEU A 358 -9.22 -11.68 7.77
N ARG A 359 -10.39 -11.49 8.37
CA ARG A 359 -11.56 -12.36 8.21
C ARG A 359 -12.45 -11.79 7.12
N ILE A 360 -13.11 -12.67 6.39
CA ILE A 360 -14.09 -12.32 5.36
C ILE A 360 -15.36 -13.14 5.57
N GLY A 361 -16.52 -12.51 5.50
CA GLY A 361 -17.81 -13.18 5.69
C GLY A 361 -18.90 -12.57 4.82
N GLU A 362 -20.05 -13.21 4.82
CA GLU A 362 -21.23 -12.75 4.08
C GLU A 362 -22.32 -12.35 5.07
N HIS A 363 -22.71 -11.08 5.04
CA HIS A 363 -23.81 -10.54 5.82
C HIS A 363 -25.10 -10.56 4.99
N GLN A 364 -26.21 -10.99 5.59
CA GLN A 364 -27.47 -11.20 4.87
C GLN A 364 -27.98 -9.95 4.13
N GLU A 365 -27.85 -8.78 4.76
CA GLU A 365 -28.38 -7.51 4.22
C GLU A 365 -27.33 -6.65 3.52
N HIS A 366 -26.05 -6.90 3.79
CA HIS A 366 -24.97 -5.97 3.43
C HIS A 366 -23.89 -6.60 2.54
N GLY A 367 -24.07 -7.88 2.19
CA GLY A 367 -23.13 -8.64 1.37
C GLY A 367 -21.80 -8.89 2.06
N THR A 368 -20.72 -8.87 1.29
CA THR A 368 -19.38 -9.21 1.79
C THR A 368 -18.88 -8.19 2.81
N VAL A 369 -18.47 -8.69 3.97
CA VAL A 369 -17.90 -7.92 5.08
C VAL A 369 -16.53 -8.45 5.46
N VAL A 370 -15.66 -7.58 5.96
CA VAL A 370 -14.30 -7.95 6.41
C VAL A 370 -13.98 -7.36 7.77
N ARG A 371 -13.04 -7.99 8.48
CA ARG A 371 -12.53 -7.52 9.76
C ARG A 371 -11.07 -7.89 9.96
N MET A 372 -10.29 -6.95 10.47
CA MET A 372 -8.88 -7.13 10.83
C MET A 372 -8.72 -8.04 12.05
N THR A 373 -7.86 -9.06 11.93
CA THR A 373 -7.54 -10.00 13.01
C THR A 373 -6.51 -9.42 13.98
N LYS A 374 -6.37 -10.05 15.15
CA LYS A 374 -5.30 -9.73 16.10
C LYS A 374 -3.91 -9.97 15.49
N LEU A 375 -3.78 -11.01 14.67
CA LEU A 375 -2.57 -11.35 13.93
C LEU A 375 -2.19 -10.23 12.95
N GLY A 376 -3.15 -9.77 12.13
CA GLY A 376 -2.94 -8.67 11.19
C GLY A 376 -2.46 -7.39 11.88
N ARG A 377 -3.09 -7.03 13.01
CA ARG A 377 -2.67 -5.86 13.81
C ARG A 377 -1.23 -6.00 14.32
N ALA A 378 -0.85 -7.17 14.83
CA ALA A 378 0.50 -7.44 15.35
C ALA A 378 1.56 -7.34 14.25
N LEU A 379 1.31 -7.95 13.08
CA LEU A 379 2.21 -7.89 11.93
C LEU A 379 2.45 -6.46 11.44
N ILE A 380 1.38 -5.65 11.39
CA ILE A 380 1.46 -4.25 10.95
C ILE A 380 2.18 -3.37 11.97
N ALA A 381 1.97 -3.63 13.26
CA ALA A 381 2.68 -2.93 14.34
C ALA A 381 4.16 -3.32 14.41
N GLY A 382 4.57 -4.43 13.78
CA GLY A 382 5.93 -4.97 13.88
C GLY A 382 6.22 -5.56 15.27
N VAL A 383 5.18 -6.07 15.94
CA VAL A 383 5.24 -6.60 17.31
C VAL A 383 5.12 -8.12 17.24
N SER A 384 5.97 -8.84 17.97
CA SER A 384 5.88 -10.30 18.07
C SER A 384 4.55 -10.70 18.71
N LEU A 385 3.92 -11.79 18.21
CA LEU A 385 2.66 -12.31 18.78
C LEU A 385 2.79 -12.69 20.26
N GLU A 386 4.00 -13.03 20.71
CA GLU A 386 4.34 -13.39 22.09
C GLU A 386 4.39 -12.18 23.03
N ASP A 387 4.50 -10.94 22.51
CA ASP A 387 4.52 -9.71 23.31
C ASP A 387 3.13 -9.13 23.62
N GLN A 388 2.05 -9.76 23.10
CA GLN A 388 0.68 -9.25 23.22
C GLN A 388 0.16 -9.16 24.66
N ASP A 389 0.61 -10.03 25.57
CA ASP A 389 0.16 -10.03 26.97
C ASP A 389 0.60 -8.79 27.76
N ARG A 390 1.49 -7.94 27.19
CA ARG A 390 1.94 -6.68 27.82
C ARG A 390 1.28 -5.43 27.25
N MET A 391 0.63 -5.50 26.09
CA MET A 391 0.12 -4.31 25.38
C MET A 391 -1.35 -3.95 25.67
N PHE A 392 -2.05 -4.75 26.47
CA PHE A 392 -3.44 -4.46 26.89
C PHE A 392 -3.55 -3.91 28.31
N LEU A 393 -2.47 -3.36 28.87
CA LEU A 393 -2.45 -2.73 30.20
C LEU A 393 -2.35 -1.19 30.21
N TYR A 394 -2.48 -0.51 29.07
CA TYR A 394 -2.53 0.96 29.02
C TYR A 394 -3.52 1.50 27.99
#